data_AF-A0A4R4N2N2-F1
#
_entry.id   AF-A0A4R4N2N2-F1
#
_cell.length_a   1.000
_cell.length_b   1.000
_cell.length_c   1.000
_cell.angle_alpha   90.00
_cell.angle_beta   90.00
_cell.angle_gamma   90.00
#
_symmetry.space_group_name_H-M   'P 1'
#
loop_
_entity.id
_entity.type
_entity.pdbx_description
1 polymer ?
#
loop_
_entity_poly.entity_id
_entity_poly.type
_entity_poly.pdbx_seq_one_letter_code
_entity_poly.pdbx_strand_id
1 'polypeptide(L)'
;MVTEVAKGSGYMTAFKVVAVLNTAVVFAQAVTAGQLMSGAGAGLHGTGSFVVHLLGLVQLIVAVLIWRPGRVAGWPALVSVAILLLGFVQSMLGGSGAVMTHVPLGMALFGLCVWLVVWSWRR
;
A
#
# COMPACT_ATOMS: atom_id res chain seq x y z
N MET A 1 28.95 -10.51 10.94
CA MET A 1 27.69 -10.91 11.61
C MET A 1 26.90 -9.68 12.10
N VAL A 2 27.50 -8.76 12.86
CA VAL A 2 26.82 -7.55 13.41
C VAL A 2 26.21 -6.64 12.31
N THR A 3 26.93 -6.42 11.21
CA THR A 3 26.48 -5.57 10.10
C THR A 3 25.27 -6.14 9.35
N GLU A 4 25.18 -7.47 9.22
CA GLU A 4 24.07 -8.15 8.53
C GLU A 4 22.79 -8.13 9.38
N VAL A 5 22.92 -8.27 10.71
CA VAL A 5 21.80 -8.12 11.65
C VAL A 5 21.29 -6.67 11.66
N ALA A 6 22.20 -5.69 11.67
CA ALA A 6 21.83 -4.27 11.61
C ALA A 6 21.11 -3.92 10.29
N LYS A 7 21.58 -4.45 9.15
CA LYS A 7 20.90 -4.28 7.84
C LYS A 7 19.50 -4.91 7.84
N GLY A 8 19.37 -6.15 8.34
CA GLY A 8 18.07 -6.82 8.46
C GLY A 8 17.06 -6.04 9.31
N SER A 9 17.51 -5.47 10.42
CA SER A 9 16.72 -4.59 11.30
C SER A 9 16.33 -3.27 10.61
N GLY A 10 17.26 -2.66 9.87
CA GLY A 10 17.01 -1.44 9.10
C GLY A 10 15.98 -1.62 8.00
N TYR A 11 16.08 -2.69 7.21
CA TYR A 11 15.11 -2.99 6.15
C TYR A 11 13.71 -3.25 6.71
N MET A 12 13.60 -3.96 7.84
CA MET A 12 12.32 -4.20 8.50
C MET A 12 11.70 -2.90 9.00
N THR A 13 12.49 -2.00 9.60
CA THR A 13 12.01 -0.68 10.02
C THR A 13 11.52 0.14 8.83
N ALA A 14 12.27 0.17 7.73
CA ALA A 14 11.84 0.82 6.50
C ALA A 14 10.53 0.23 5.97
N PHE A 15 10.38 -1.10 5.99
CA PHE A 15 9.15 -1.77 5.55
C PHE A 15 7.96 -1.36 6.41
N LYS A 16 8.12 -1.38 7.74
CA LYS A 16 7.09 -0.95 8.71
C LYS A 16 6.63 0.48 8.43
N VAL A 17 7.56 1.42 8.24
CA VAL A 17 7.25 2.82 7.96
C VAL A 17 6.49 2.97 6.64
N VAL A 18 7.01 2.37 5.56
CA VAL A 18 6.39 2.48 4.23
C VAL A 18 5.01 1.81 4.20
N ALA A 19 4.84 0.66 4.86
CA ALA A 19 3.54 -0.01 4.94
C ALA A 19 2.51 0.84 5.69
N VAL A 20 2.90 1.53 6.77
CA VAL A 20 2.04 2.48 7.49
C VAL A 20 1.67 3.66 6.59
N LEU A 21 2.65 4.28 5.91
CA LEU A 21 2.40 5.40 4.99
C LEU A 21 1.47 5.00 3.84
N ASN A 22 1.70 3.83 3.25
CA ASN A 22 0.87 3.31 2.17
C ASN A 22 -0.57 3.04 2.65
N THR A 23 -0.73 2.45 3.83
CA THR A 23 -2.06 2.25 4.45
C THR A 23 -2.75 3.58 4.73
N ALA A 24 -2.02 4.58 5.24
CA ALA A 24 -2.55 5.91 5.52
C ALA A 24 -3.01 6.64 4.26
N VAL A 25 -2.28 6.54 3.14
CA VAL A 25 -2.72 7.16 1.89
C VAL A 25 -3.92 6.44 1.29
N VAL A 26 -4.03 5.11 1.41
CA VAL A 26 -5.23 4.36 1.00
C VAL A 26 -6.44 4.78 1.86
N PHE A 27 -6.25 4.99 3.16
CA PHE A 27 -7.29 5.55 4.01
C PHE A 27 -7.70 6.97 3.59
N ALA A 28 -6.72 7.84 3.28
CA ALA A 28 -7.00 9.18 2.74
C ALA A 28 -7.74 9.13 1.39
N GLN A 29 -7.48 8.12 0.55
CA GLN A 29 -8.26 7.89 -0.67
C GLN A 29 -9.73 7.56 -0.36
N ALA A 30 -10.02 6.78 0.68
CA ALA A 30 -11.40 6.52 1.11
C ALA A 30 -12.09 7.80 1.60
N VAL A 31 -11.40 8.65 2.35
CA VAL A 31 -11.93 9.96 2.80
C VAL A 31 -12.22 10.88 1.61
N THR A 32 -11.28 10.99 0.68
CA THR A 32 -11.45 11.84 -0.53
C THR A 32 -12.50 11.28 -1.49
N ALA A 33 -12.72 9.97 -1.54
CA ALA A 33 -13.84 9.37 -2.26
C ALA A 33 -15.19 9.81 -1.67
N GLY A 34 -15.32 9.80 -0.34
CA GLY A 34 -16.52 10.31 0.34
C GLY A 34 -16.76 11.80 0.07
N GLN A 35 -15.70 12.61 0.03
CA GLN A 35 -15.79 14.02 -0.35
C GLN A 35 -16.23 14.20 -1.81
N LEU A 36 -15.64 13.43 -2.73
CA LEU A 36 -16.02 13.45 -4.14
C LEU A 36 -17.51 13.13 -4.31
N MET A 37 -18.02 12.15 -3.58
CA MET A 37 -19.45 11.78 -3.58
C MET A 37 -20.36 12.86 -2.99
N SER A 38 -19.86 13.68 -2.06
CA SER A 38 -20.61 14.83 -1.51
C SER A 38 -20.49 16.09 -2.36
N GLY A 39 -19.81 16.04 -3.51
CA GLY A 39 -19.60 17.18 -4.41
C GLY A 39 -18.43 18.08 -4.02
N ALA A 40 -17.61 17.69 -3.03
CA ALA A 40 -16.42 18.42 -2.60
C ALA A 40 -15.12 17.70 -3.04
N GLY A 41 -13.99 18.42 -3.13
CA GLY A 41 -12.68 17.76 -3.18
C GLY A 41 -12.39 16.84 -4.39
N ALA A 42 -13.10 16.99 -5.52
CA ALA A 42 -13.05 16.05 -6.65
C ALA A 42 -11.63 15.81 -7.21
N GLY A 43 -10.77 16.82 -7.20
CA GLY A 43 -9.39 16.71 -7.68
C GLY A 43 -8.47 15.87 -6.80
N LEU A 44 -8.72 15.82 -5.48
CA LEU A 44 -7.83 15.18 -4.51
C LEU A 44 -7.85 13.65 -4.62
N HIS A 45 -9.02 13.08 -4.89
CA HIS A 45 -9.15 11.62 -5.06
C HIS A 45 -8.37 11.17 -6.30
N GLY A 46 -8.66 11.77 -7.46
CA GLY A 46 -7.99 11.44 -8.72
C GLY A 46 -6.47 11.59 -8.65
N THR A 47 -5.98 12.77 -8.22
CA THR A 47 -4.53 13.04 -8.13
C THR A 47 -3.84 12.23 -7.02
N GLY A 48 -4.52 11.96 -5.91
CA GLY A 48 -3.95 11.20 -4.80
C GLY A 48 -3.69 9.73 -5.14
N SER A 49 -4.32 9.19 -6.18
CA SER A 49 -4.03 7.82 -6.67
C SER A 49 -2.56 7.62 -7.07
N PHE A 50 -1.90 8.66 -7.61
CA PHE A 50 -0.47 8.64 -7.92
C PHE A 50 0.39 8.36 -6.68
N VAL A 51 0.05 8.98 -5.55
CA VAL A 51 0.79 8.80 -4.28
C VAL A 51 0.63 7.37 -3.77
N VAL A 52 -0.55 6.76 -3.97
CA VAL A 52 -0.78 5.34 -3.65
C VAL A 52 0.12 4.43 -4.48
N HIS A 53 0.23 4.65 -5.79
CA HIS A 53 1.11 3.83 -6.65
C HIS A 53 2.58 4.01 -6.29
N LEU A 54 3.00 5.24 -6.02
CA LEU A 54 4.38 5.54 -5.64
C LEU A 54 4.75 4.83 -4.32
N LEU A 55 3.91 4.95 -3.29
CA LEU A 55 4.14 4.26 -2.02
C LEU A 55 4.03 2.75 -2.15
N GLY A 56 3.12 2.23 -2.99
CA GLY A 56 3.04 0.82 -3.33
C GLY A 56 4.33 0.28 -3.99
N LEU A 57 4.93 1.05 -4.91
CA LEU A 57 6.19 0.70 -5.54
C LEU A 57 7.35 0.72 -4.52
N VAL A 58 7.43 1.77 -3.70
CA VAL A 58 8.45 1.84 -2.63
C VAL A 58 8.27 0.68 -1.65
N GLN A 59 7.03 0.34 -1.28
CA GLN A 59 6.75 -0.80 -0.41
C GLN A 59 7.24 -2.10 -1.02
N LEU A 60 6.99 -2.32 -2.32
CA LEU A 60 7.49 -3.50 -3.04
C LEU A 60 9.02 -3.55 -3.04
N ILE A 61 9.69 -2.44 -3.31
CA ILE A 61 11.17 -2.37 -3.29
C ILE A 61 11.69 -2.77 -1.91
N VAL A 62 11.15 -2.19 -0.83
CA VAL A 62 11.59 -2.51 0.53
C VAL A 62 11.20 -3.93 0.93
N ALA A 63 10.06 -4.46 0.44
CA ALA A 63 9.67 -5.85 0.62
C ALA A 63 10.68 -6.83 0.00
N VAL A 64 11.22 -6.49 -1.18
CA VAL A 64 12.29 -7.27 -1.82
C VAL A 64 13.60 -7.16 -1.02
N LEU A 65 13.89 -6.01 -0.40
CA LEU A 65 15.04 -5.84 0.48
C LEU A 65 14.93 -6.69 1.77
N ILE A 66 13.77 -6.75 2.42
CA ILE A 66 13.62 -7.67 3.58
C ILE A 66 13.68 -9.14 3.13
N TRP A 67 13.26 -9.47 1.91
CA TRP A 67 13.29 -10.85 1.40
C TRP A 67 14.70 -11.32 1.03
N ARG A 68 15.35 -10.67 0.06
CA ARG A 68 16.61 -11.17 -0.52
C ARG A 68 17.81 -10.90 0.40
N PRO A 69 18.19 -9.64 0.68
CA PRO A 69 19.29 -9.38 1.60
C PRO A 69 18.89 -9.55 3.07
N GLY A 70 17.66 -9.20 3.47
CA GLY A 70 17.18 -9.35 4.86
C GLY A 70 16.82 -10.78 5.29
N ARG A 71 16.76 -11.74 4.34
CA ARG A 71 16.45 -13.16 4.56
C ARG A 71 15.11 -13.43 5.28
N VAL A 72 14.18 -12.49 5.23
CA VAL A 72 12.78 -12.69 5.66
C VAL A 72 12.05 -13.50 4.58
N ALA A 73 10.94 -14.15 4.94
CA ALA A 73 10.08 -14.84 3.98
C ALA A 73 9.69 -13.91 2.81
N GLY A 74 9.63 -14.43 1.58
CA GLY A 74 9.39 -13.61 0.37
C GLY A 74 7.94 -13.24 0.09
N TRP A 75 6.99 -13.83 0.82
CA TRP A 75 5.57 -13.55 0.60
C TRP A 75 5.15 -12.07 0.79
N PRO A 76 5.76 -11.24 1.66
CA PRO A 76 5.41 -9.82 1.77
C PRO A 76 5.72 -9.05 0.49
N ALA A 77 6.72 -9.50 -0.30
CA ALA A 77 6.98 -8.95 -1.63
C ALA A 77 5.84 -9.32 -2.60
N LEU A 78 5.37 -10.57 -2.59
CA LEU A 78 4.21 -10.99 -3.40
C LEU A 78 2.94 -10.19 -3.05
N VAL A 79 2.66 -9.99 -1.76
CA VAL A 79 1.53 -9.17 -1.31
C VAL A 79 1.71 -7.71 -1.73
N SER A 80 2.93 -7.19 -1.68
CA SER A 80 3.21 -5.81 -2.13
C SER A 80 3.05 -5.64 -3.65
N VAL A 81 3.40 -6.67 -4.45
CA VAL A 81 3.07 -6.71 -5.88
C VAL A 81 1.55 -6.65 -6.08
N ALA A 82 0.79 -7.49 -5.35
CA ALA A 82 -0.66 -7.50 -5.44
C ALA A 82 -1.26 -6.14 -5.07
N ILE A 83 -0.79 -5.49 -3.99
CA ILE A 83 -1.23 -4.15 -3.58
C ILE A 83 -1.00 -3.13 -4.69
N LEU A 84 0.19 -3.13 -5.31
CA LEU A 84 0.53 -2.20 -6.39
C LEU A 84 -0.37 -2.41 -7.62
N LEU A 85 -0.51 -3.65 -8.07
CA LEU A 85 -1.32 -3.98 -9.25
C LEU A 85 -2.81 -3.70 -9.01
N LEU A 86 -3.33 -4.05 -7.83
CA LEU A 86 -4.71 -3.71 -7.45
C LEU A 86 -4.90 -2.20 -7.33
N GLY A 87 -3.88 -1.44 -6.94
CA GLY A 87 -3.90 0.03 -6.98
C GLY A 87 -4.10 0.58 -8.40
N PHE A 88 -3.47 0.00 -9.42
CA PHE A 88 -3.71 0.39 -10.82
C PHE A 88 -5.11 0.00 -11.29
N VAL A 89 -5.57 -1.20 -10.93
CA VAL A 89 -6.95 -1.63 -11.20
C VAL A 89 -7.97 -0.68 -10.54
N GLN A 90 -7.69 -0.22 -9.32
CA GLN A 90 -8.51 0.78 -8.62
C GLN A 90 -8.61 2.09 -9.39
N SER A 91 -7.49 2.62 -9.89
CA SER A 91 -7.49 3.83 -10.72
C SER A 91 -8.28 3.66 -12.02
N MET A 92 -8.16 2.50 -12.68
CA MET A 92 -8.94 2.17 -13.87
C MET A 92 -10.46 2.11 -13.57
N LEU A 93 -10.85 1.42 -12.50
CA LEU A 93 -12.26 1.29 -12.10
C LEU A 93 -12.84 2.64 -11.63
N GLY A 94 -12.06 3.42 -10.90
CA GLY A 94 -12.47 4.76 -10.46
C GLY A 94 -12.63 5.72 -11.64
N GLY A 95 -11.65 5.75 -12.55
CA GLY A 95 -11.69 6.60 -13.74
C GLY A 95 -12.78 6.22 -14.76
N SER A 96 -13.21 4.96 -14.79
CA SER A 96 -14.33 4.51 -15.63
C SER A 96 -15.71 4.69 -14.99
N GLY A 97 -15.78 5.14 -13.73
CA GLY A 97 -17.05 5.29 -13.01
C GLY A 97 -17.65 3.97 -12.54
N ALA A 98 -16.90 2.86 -12.54
CA ALA A 98 -17.34 1.53 -12.10
C ALA A 98 -17.40 1.40 -10.56
N VAL A 99 -18.11 2.34 -9.90
CA VAL A 99 -18.12 2.53 -8.44
C VAL A 99 -18.51 1.25 -7.68
N MET A 100 -19.48 0.49 -8.20
CA MET A 100 -19.94 -0.77 -7.60
C MET A 100 -18.84 -1.83 -7.45
N THR A 101 -17.82 -1.81 -8.29
CA THR A 101 -16.66 -2.70 -8.18
C THR A 101 -15.48 -2.01 -7.51
N HIS A 102 -15.29 -0.72 -7.80
CA HIS A 102 -14.22 0.11 -7.24
C HIS A 102 -14.27 0.10 -5.71
N VAL A 103 -15.42 0.42 -5.10
CA VAL A 103 -15.53 0.61 -3.64
C VAL A 103 -15.27 -0.69 -2.85
N PRO A 104 -15.93 -1.83 -3.14
CA PRO A 104 -15.66 -3.07 -2.40
C PRO A 104 -14.21 -3.53 -2.55
N LEU A 105 -13.63 -3.43 -3.74
CA LEU A 105 -12.24 -3.78 -3.98
C LEU A 105 -11.28 -2.84 -3.23
N GLY A 106 -11.58 -1.54 -3.17
CA GLY A 106 -10.82 -0.56 -2.40
C GLY A 106 -10.82 -0.88 -0.90
N MET A 107 -11.95 -1.33 -0.36
CA MET A 107 -12.05 -1.77 1.04
C MET A 107 -11.31 -3.06 1.32
N ALA A 108 -11.37 -4.04 0.42
CA ALA A 108 -10.57 -5.26 0.52
C ALA A 108 -9.06 -4.94 0.49
N LEU A 109 -8.64 -4.05 -0.41
CA LEU A 109 -7.26 -3.58 -0.53
C LEU A 109 -6.80 -2.86 0.75
N PHE A 110 -7.63 -1.98 1.31
CA PHE A 110 -7.34 -1.32 2.59
C PHE A 110 -7.15 -2.34 3.72
N GLY A 111 -8.04 -3.34 3.83
CA GLY A 111 -7.92 -4.43 4.79
C GLY A 111 -6.62 -5.23 4.62
N LEU A 112 -6.21 -5.51 3.38
CA LEU A 112 -4.93 -6.16 3.07
C LEU A 112 -3.72 -5.32 3.54
N CYS A 113 -3.75 -4.00 3.31
CA CYS A 113 -2.71 -3.08 3.78
C CYS A 113 -2.62 -3.07 5.33
N VAL A 114 -3.75 -2.96 6.02
CA VAL A 114 -3.81 -3.01 7.50
C VAL A 114 -3.29 -4.35 8.02
N TRP A 115 -3.71 -5.46 7.43
CA TRP A 115 -3.24 -6.79 7.81
C TRP A 115 -1.72 -6.91 7.66
N LEU A 116 -1.14 -6.38 6.58
CA LEU A 116 0.29 -6.38 6.34
C LEU A 116 1.05 -5.52 7.36
N VAL A 117 0.51 -4.36 7.74
CA VAL A 117 1.03 -3.53 8.83
C VAL A 117 1.03 -4.32 10.14
N VAL A 118 -0.11 -4.89 10.54
CA VAL A 118 -0.23 -5.67 11.78
C VAL A 118 0.75 -6.84 11.80
N TRP A 119 0.86 -7.57 10.68
CA TRP A 119 1.83 -8.65 10.55
C TRP A 119 3.26 -8.16 10.76
N SER A 120 3.63 -7.04 10.14
CA SER A 120 5.00 -6.52 10.21
C SER A 120 5.40 -6.17 11.64
N TRP A 121 4.47 -5.68 12.46
CA TRP A 121 4.71 -5.33 13.87
C TRP A 121 4.71 -6.51 14.84
N ARG A 122 4.23 -7.69 14.40
CA ARG A 122 4.32 -8.95 15.16
C ARG A 122 5.63 -9.71 14.92
N ARG A 123 6.52 -9.17 14.09
CA ARG A 123 7.87 -9.66 13.78
C ARG A 123 8.91 -8.77 14.43
#